data_AF-A0A433CYG0-F1
#
_entry.id   AF-A0A433CYG0-F1
#
_cell.length_a   1.000
_cell.length_b   1.000
_cell.length_c   1.000
_cell.angle_alpha   90.00
_cell.angle_beta   90.00
_cell.angle_gamma   90.00
#
_symmetry.space_group_name_H-M   'P 1'
#
loop_
_entity.id
_entity.type
_entity.pdbx_description
1 polymer ?
#
loop_
_entity_poly.entity_id
_entity_poly.type
_entity_poly.pdbx_seq_one_letter_code
_entity_poly.pdbx_strand_id
1 'polypeptide(L)'
;MTISGIRKITSKAIKRKRAPKENEQNKNDDDSSDDTEGEQEDDIDQRADRNMTPSQWQCFSESYHMNKHKKWILTSGTCVEDVLFENCKQLQEESLLHSWIIDLDDNEVERMFSKEDWAEIARGMKRLPQVDEKFAKSIVRFAEVTTTTQLREILEMTSFKKKDERYYRQLHYDAEWADLVMWKLLTEFEDPNNALCKNHLEGWYDANVWSFIVHHSLRSIAGMELIRKESTTVASTARKNRKRTNGQRTKMGHRSDGIVRAYVNDIEYGAIEVSRDFKGITGTKWLRDAHKLVKTLHDMLVRLCEFVHFEEGKTRQLQVVGLLHAGYVSVFKCEALNEVPVKVEKLKDLIKLLASVWQMKKMIMDCVLIVNNPSSQFAEEFLDEVINNGMKTPLSTIALPWSLDTPMKLSIQKAK
;
A
#
# COMPACT_ATOMS: atom_id res chain seq x y z
N MET A 1 -29.46 -28.07 56.42
CA MET A 1 -30.93 -28.20 56.27
C MET A 1 -31.41 -27.28 55.14
N THR A 2 -32.61 -27.52 54.62
CA THR A 2 -33.31 -26.75 53.56
C THR A 2 -33.49 -25.26 53.92
N ILE A 3 -33.71 -24.31 53.00
CA ILE A 3 -34.83 -24.10 52.04
C ILE A 3 -34.24 -23.28 50.84
N SER A 4 -34.32 -23.63 49.54
CA SER A 4 -35.43 -23.92 48.60
C SER A 4 -36.24 -22.69 48.13
N GLY A 5 -36.47 -22.46 46.80
CA GLY A 5 -37.52 -21.50 46.39
C GLY A 5 -37.47 -20.68 45.07
N ILE A 6 -37.00 -21.23 43.94
CA ILE A 6 -37.36 -20.91 42.53
C ILE A 6 -38.36 -19.75 42.24
N ARG A 7 -38.03 -18.81 41.31
CA ARG A 7 -38.90 -18.43 40.14
C ARG A 7 -38.25 -17.50 39.08
N LYS A 8 -38.66 -17.70 37.81
CA LYS A 8 -38.38 -16.83 36.65
C LYS A 8 -39.50 -15.78 36.48
N ILE A 9 -39.19 -14.60 35.93
CA ILE A 9 -40.13 -13.74 35.17
C ILE A 9 -39.39 -13.14 33.96
N THR A 10 -40.09 -12.96 32.83
CA THR A 10 -39.55 -12.43 31.56
C THR A 10 -40.14 -11.08 31.16
N SER A 11 -39.32 -10.30 30.45
CA SER A 11 -39.61 -9.16 29.54
C SER A 11 -40.99 -8.48 29.50
N LYS A 12 -40.97 -7.14 29.49
CA LYS A 12 -41.78 -6.32 28.56
C LYS A 12 -41.16 -4.94 28.32
N ALA A 13 -41.34 -4.40 27.11
CA ALA A 13 -40.77 -3.13 26.67
C ALA A 13 -41.75 -1.96 26.85
N ILE A 14 -41.22 -0.73 26.93
CA ILE A 14 -42.00 0.51 27.04
C ILE A 14 -41.62 1.47 25.92
N LYS A 15 -42.57 1.81 25.03
CA LYS A 15 -42.49 2.98 24.15
C LYS A 15 -42.92 4.23 24.93
N ARG A 16 -42.28 5.39 24.70
CA ARG A 16 -42.79 6.71 25.12
C ARG A 16 -43.12 7.58 23.91
N LYS A 17 -44.05 8.52 24.10
CA LYS A 17 -44.65 9.38 23.07
C LYS A 17 -43.82 10.65 22.82
N ARG A 18 -44.22 11.43 21.81
CA ARG A 18 -43.56 12.65 21.29
C ARG A 18 -44.47 13.88 21.45
N ALA A 19 -43.92 15.07 21.18
CA ALA A 19 -44.59 16.38 21.02
C ALA A 19 -44.94 17.14 22.32
N PRO A 20 -45.07 18.50 22.29
CA PRO A 20 -44.97 19.41 21.13
C PRO A 20 -43.68 20.27 21.11
N LYS A 21 -43.62 21.24 20.18
CA LYS A 21 -42.62 22.32 20.12
C LYS A 21 -43.19 23.61 20.69
N GLU A 22 -42.34 24.48 21.21
CA GLU A 22 -42.56 25.93 21.24
C GLU A 22 -41.47 26.64 20.41
N ASN A 23 -41.65 27.94 20.17
CA ASN A 23 -41.05 28.63 19.01
C ASN A 23 -40.78 30.11 19.34
N GLU A 24 -39.53 30.44 19.64
CA GLU A 24 -39.06 31.83 19.73
C GLU A 24 -38.01 32.12 18.65
N GLN A 25 -38.07 33.33 18.11
CA GLN A 25 -37.12 33.83 17.12
C GLN A 25 -36.08 34.69 17.83
N ASN A 26 -34.80 34.47 17.52
CA ASN A 26 -33.81 35.53 17.59
C ASN A 26 -32.92 35.44 16.36
N LYS A 27 -32.73 36.58 15.69
CA LYS A 27 -31.68 36.75 14.69
C LYS A 27 -30.41 37.19 15.41
N ASN A 28 -29.29 36.59 15.05
CA ASN A 28 -28.02 37.28 14.95
C ASN A 28 -27.33 36.67 13.71
N ASP A 29 -26.95 37.52 12.77
CA ASP A 29 -26.08 37.14 11.66
C ASP A 29 -24.64 37.30 12.15
N ASP A 30 -23.83 36.23 12.10
CA ASP A 30 -22.38 36.31 12.32
C ASP A 30 -21.67 35.20 11.55
N ASP A 31 -20.46 35.48 11.06
CA ASP A 31 -19.78 34.65 10.04
C ASP A 31 -19.08 33.43 10.66
N SER A 32 -19.36 32.23 10.13
CA SER A 32 -18.68 30.99 10.53
C SER A 32 -18.61 30.01 9.36
N SER A 33 -17.41 29.80 8.84
CA SER A 33 -17.13 28.82 7.79
C SER A 33 -17.29 27.39 8.33
N ASP A 34 -18.42 26.75 8.03
CA ASP A 34 -18.67 25.34 8.34
C ASP A 34 -18.10 24.45 7.24
N ASP A 35 -16.95 23.83 7.51
CA ASP A 35 -16.23 22.96 6.59
C ASP A 35 -15.68 21.74 7.36
N THR A 36 -16.58 20.95 7.96
CA THR A 36 -16.21 19.70 8.67
C THR A 36 -17.27 18.59 8.55
N GLU A 37 -17.80 18.33 7.35
CA GLU A 37 -18.51 17.07 7.06
C GLU A 37 -17.51 15.88 7.01
N GLY A 38 -17.15 15.38 8.19
CA GLY A 38 -16.44 14.12 8.33
C GLY A 38 -17.35 12.95 8.01
N GLU A 39 -17.35 12.47 6.75
CA GLU A 39 -18.14 11.32 6.30
C GLU A 39 -17.87 10.07 7.17
N GLN A 40 -18.85 9.72 8.01
CA GLN A 40 -18.89 8.40 8.66
C GLN A 40 -19.36 7.38 7.61
N GLU A 41 -18.48 6.47 7.18
CA GLU A 41 -18.90 5.30 6.38
C GLU A 41 -19.76 4.36 7.24
N ASP A 42 -21.08 4.55 7.21
CA ASP A 42 -22.04 3.63 7.82
C ASP A 42 -21.95 2.23 7.16
N ASP A 43 -21.75 1.22 8.00
CA ASP A 43 -21.44 -0.17 7.61
C ASP A 43 -22.74 -0.96 7.23
N ILE A 44 -23.47 -0.44 6.22
CA ILE A 44 -24.73 -1.02 5.71
C ILE A 44 -24.45 -2.02 4.59
N ASP A 45 -25.14 -3.17 4.62
CA ASP A 45 -24.82 -4.43 3.91
C ASP A 45 -24.46 -4.30 2.41
N GLN A 46 -23.15 -4.31 2.13
CA GLN A 46 -22.54 -4.06 0.81
C GLN A 46 -22.55 -5.30 -0.11
N ARG A 47 -23.68 -6.02 -0.21
CA ARG A 47 -23.82 -7.21 -1.08
C ARG A 47 -24.33 -6.92 -2.48
N ALA A 48 -25.02 -5.80 -2.69
CA ALA A 48 -25.71 -5.52 -3.97
C ALA A 48 -24.81 -4.88 -5.06
N ASP A 49 -23.69 -4.25 -4.68
CA ASP A 49 -22.90 -3.36 -5.55
C ASP A 49 -21.53 -3.96 -5.93
N ARG A 50 -21.45 -5.30 -6.02
CA ARG A 50 -20.21 -6.06 -6.25
C ARG A 50 -20.05 -6.66 -7.63
N ASN A 51 -21.17 -6.86 -8.34
CA ASN A 51 -21.17 -7.57 -9.61
C ASN A 51 -20.50 -6.72 -10.70
N MET A 52 -19.63 -7.36 -11.48
CA MET A 52 -18.98 -6.75 -12.64
C MET A 52 -20.03 -6.15 -13.61
N THR A 53 -19.98 -4.83 -13.80
CA THR A 53 -20.88 -4.13 -14.73
C THR A 53 -20.56 -4.45 -16.20
N PRO A 54 -21.53 -4.31 -17.14
CA PRO A 54 -21.28 -4.60 -18.56
C PRO A 54 -20.13 -3.78 -19.18
N SER A 55 -19.90 -2.54 -18.72
CA SER A 55 -18.79 -1.69 -19.17
C SER A 55 -17.44 -2.10 -18.58
N GLN A 56 -17.41 -2.66 -17.36
CA GLN A 56 -16.22 -3.33 -16.82
C GLN A 56 -15.89 -4.58 -17.63
N TRP A 57 -16.88 -5.45 -17.91
CA TRP A 57 -16.71 -6.62 -18.78
C TRP A 57 -16.16 -6.26 -20.15
N GLN A 58 -16.73 -5.22 -20.79
CA GLN A 58 -16.22 -4.72 -22.06
C GLN A 58 -14.76 -4.23 -21.92
N CYS A 59 -14.44 -3.42 -20.92
CA CYS A 59 -13.07 -2.89 -20.73
C CYS A 59 -12.04 -4.01 -20.46
N PHE A 60 -12.44 -5.07 -19.73
CA PHE A 60 -11.61 -6.24 -19.50
C PHE A 60 -11.39 -7.04 -20.79
N SER A 61 -12.44 -7.33 -21.56
CA SER A 61 -12.33 -8.01 -22.86
C SER A 61 -11.53 -7.19 -23.87
N GLU A 62 -11.72 -5.87 -23.93
CA GLU A 62 -10.89 -4.94 -24.73
C GLU A 62 -9.40 -5.12 -24.40
N SER A 63 -9.04 -5.24 -23.11
CA SER A 63 -7.64 -5.41 -22.69
C SER A 63 -7.05 -6.79 -23.00
N TYR A 64 -7.86 -7.86 -23.03
CA TYR A 64 -7.43 -9.21 -23.39
C TYR A 64 -7.03 -9.35 -24.87
N HIS A 65 -7.59 -8.51 -25.75
CA HIS A 65 -7.28 -8.49 -27.19
C HIS A 65 -5.91 -7.84 -27.53
N MET A 66 -4.98 -7.84 -26.57
CA MET A 66 -3.58 -7.45 -26.76
C MET A 66 -2.84 -8.34 -27.78
N ASN A 67 -1.74 -7.83 -28.33
CA ASN A 67 -0.90 -8.56 -29.29
C ASN A 67 -0.38 -9.87 -28.67
N LYS A 68 -0.65 -11.01 -29.33
CA LYS A 68 -0.22 -12.35 -28.89
C LYS A 68 1.29 -12.46 -28.63
N HIS A 69 2.12 -11.72 -29.36
CA HIS A 69 3.57 -11.70 -29.17
C HIS A 69 4.02 -10.95 -27.90
N LYS A 70 3.11 -10.29 -27.17
CA LYS A 70 3.38 -9.62 -25.89
C LYS A 70 2.77 -10.36 -24.68
N LYS A 71 2.07 -11.48 -24.89
CA LYS A 71 1.52 -12.33 -23.83
C LYS A 71 2.61 -13.17 -23.16
N TRP A 72 2.43 -13.46 -21.87
CA TRP A 72 3.33 -14.29 -21.08
C TRP A 72 3.07 -15.77 -21.35
N ILE A 73 3.90 -16.36 -22.21
CA ILE A 73 3.99 -17.80 -22.43
C ILE A 73 5.02 -18.39 -21.46
N LEU A 74 4.63 -19.41 -20.70
CA LEU A 74 5.48 -20.17 -19.79
C LEU A 74 6.25 -21.27 -20.54
N THR A 75 7.28 -21.85 -19.92
CA THR A 75 8.11 -22.93 -20.49
C THR A 75 7.30 -24.16 -20.96
N SER A 76 6.13 -24.39 -20.35
CA SER A 76 5.14 -25.43 -20.72
C SER A 76 4.38 -25.16 -22.02
N GLY A 77 4.38 -23.91 -22.51
CA GLY A 77 3.46 -23.41 -23.53
C GLY A 77 2.16 -22.82 -22.97
N THR A 78 1.91 -22.89 -21.65
CA THR A 78 0.76 -22.23 -21.00
C THR A 78 0.85 -20.72 -21.16
N CYS A 79 -0.23 -20.09 -21.67
CA CYS A 79 -0.35 -18.63 -21.73
C CYS A 79 -1.07 -18.11 -20.49
N VAL A 80 -0.40 -17.25 -19.69
CA VAL A 80 -0.93 -16.80 -18.39
C VAL A 80 -2.21 -15.97 -18.56
N GLU A 81 -2.24 -15.04 -19.52
CA GLU A 81 -3.40 -14.19 -19.76
C GLU A 81 -4.63 -14.97 -20.26
N ASP A 82 -4.43 -16.06 -21.00
CA ASP A 82 -5.52 -16.92 -21.47
C ASP A 82 -6.13 -17.70 -20.29
N VAL A 83 -5.29 -18.25 -19.40
CA VAL A 83 -5.75 -18.89 -18.15
C VAL A 83 -6.52 -17.91 -17.27
N LEU A 84 -6.00 -16.70 -17.06
CA LEU A 84 -6.69 -15.67 -16.27
C LEU A 84 -8.01 -15.26 -16.91
N PHE A 85 -8.05 -15.05 -18.23
CA PHE A 85 -9.26 -14.60 -18.92
C PHE A 85 -10.40 -15.62 -18.86
N GLU A 86 -10.12 -16.90 -19.10
CA GLU A 86 -11.14 -17.96 -19.06
C GLU A 86 -11.64 -18.27 -17.64
N ASN A 87 -10.81 -18.07 -16.61
CA ASN A 87 -11.25 -18.13 -15.22
C ASN A 87 -12.10 -16.90 -14.82
N CYS A 88 -11.66 -15.69 -15.18
CA CYS A 88 -12.39 -14.46 -14.87
C CYS A 88 -13.85 -14.50 -15.32
N LYS A 89 -14.15 -14.95 -16.56
CA LYS A 89 -15.52 -15.04 -17.11
C LYS A 89 -16.54 -15.76 -16.23
N GLN A 90 -16.08 -16.61 -15.31
CA GLN A 90 -16.93 -17.43 -14.43
C GLN A 90 -17.23 -16.73 -13.09
N LEU A 91 -16.50 -15.65 -12.77
CA LEU A 91 -16.66 -14.86 -11.56
C LEU A 91 -17.75 -13.80 -11.74
N GLN A 92 -18.58 -13.60 -10.71
CA GLN A 92 -19.62 -12.55 -10.72
C GLN A 92 -19.13 -11.24 -10.10
N GLU A 93 -18.36 -11.31 -9.01
CA GLU A 93 -17.77 -10.16 -8.32
C GLU A 93 -16.43 -9.73 -8.97
N GLU A 94 -16.08 -8.43 -8.90
CA GLU A 94 -14.75 -7.95 -9.32
C GLU A 94 -13.65 -8.59 -8.46
N SER A 95 -12.85 -9.45 -9.09
CA SER A 95 -11.63 -10.00 -8.50
C SER A 95 -10.38 -9.30 -9.02
N LEU A 96 -9.27 -9.50 -8.31
CA LEU A 96 -7.96 -9.00 -8.71
C LEU A 96 -7.61 -9.37 -10.17
N LEU A 97 -7.80 -10.62 -10.56
CA LEU A 97 -7.47 -11.14 -11.90
C LEU A 97 -8.00 -10.27 -13.07
N HIS A 98 -9.16 -9.60 -12.90
CA HIS A 98 -9.78 -8.75 -13.93
C HIS A 98 -9.02 -7.44 -14.22
N SER A 99 -8.04 -7.09 -13.39
CA SER A 99 -7.09 -5.99 -13.62
C SER A 99 -5.71 -6.50 -14.02
N TRP A 100 -5.61 -7.78 -14.41
CA TRP A 100 -4.39 -8.55 -14.66
C TRP A 100 -3.51 -8.61 -13.41
N ILE A 101 -3.95 -9.36 -12.39
CA ILE A 101 -3.38 -9.42 -11.04
C ILE A 101 -3.40 -10.86 -10.48
N ILE A 102 -2.29 -11.40 -9.95
CA ILE A 102 -2.16 -12.72 -9.31
C ILE A 102 -1.41 -12.51 -7.98
N ASP A 103 -2.13 -12.55 -6.87
CA ASP A 103 -1.51 -12.66 -5.57
C ASP A 103 -0.91 -14.07 -5.42
N LEU A 104 0.38 -14.20 -5.06
CA LEU A 104 1.00 -15.53 -4.85
C LEU A 104 0.49 -16.23 -3.58
N ASP A 105 -0.20 -15.53 -2.69
CA ASP A 105 -0.80 -16.12 -1.49
C ASP A 105 -2.27 -16.56 -1.72
N ASP A 106 -2.83 -16.33 -2.92
CA ASP A 106 -4.17 -16.80 -3.32
C ASP A 106 -4.14 -18.27 -3.78
N ASN A 107 -4.66 -19.13 -2.91
CA ASN A 107 -4.69 -20.58 -3.08
C ASN A 107 -5.73 -21.06 -4.13
N GLU A 108 -6.67 -20.22 -4.54
CA GLU A 108 -7.59 -20.52 -5.65
C GLU A 108 -6.94 -20.15 -6.99
N VAL A 109 -6.13 -19.10 -7.03
CA VAL A 109 -5.34 -18.72 -8.20
C VAL A 109 -4.18 -19.69 -8.46
N GLU A 110 -3.50 -20.20 -7.43
CA GLU A 110 -2.51 -21.28 -7.57
C GLU A 110 -3.10 -22.48 -8.33
N ARG A 111 -4.34 -22.88 -8.00
CA ARG A 111 -5.02 -24.03 -8.63
C ARG A 111 -5.44 -23.82 -10.08
N MET A 112 -5.27 -22.61 -10.64
CA MET A 112 -5.49 -22.35 -12.07
C MET A 112 -4.32 -22.84 -12.94
N PHE A 113 -3.18 -23.16 -12.33
CA PHE A 113 -1.93 -23.50 -13.03
C PHE A 113 -1.42 -24.90 -12.66
N SER A 114 -0.51 -25.45 -13.47
CA SER A 114 0.30 -26.61 -13.04
C SER A 114 1.29 -26.19 -11.95
N LYS A 115 1.85 -27.15 -11.19
CA LYS A 115 2.84 -26.82 -10.14
C LYS A 115 4.12 -26.23 -10.73
N GLU A 116 4.46 -26.71 -11.92
CA GLU A 116 5.61 -26.31 -12.72
C GLU A 116 5.44 -24.87 -13.24
N ASP A 117 4.24 -24.55 -13.74
CA ASP A 117 3.82 -23.21 -14.17
C ASP A 117 3.76 -22.23 -12.99
N TRP A 118 3.12 -22.61 -11.88
CA TRP A 118 3.02 -21.77 -10.68
C TRP A 118 4.40 -21.47 -10.10
N ALA A 119 5.28 -22.47 -10.04
CA ALA A 119 6.67 -22.27 -9.65
C ALA A 119 7.44 -21.38 -10.65
N GLU A 120 7.03 -21.28 -11.91
CA GLU A 120 7.60 -20.34 -12.88
C GLU A 120 7.10 -18.91 -12.69
N ILE A 121 5.79 -18.73 -12.50
CA ILE A 121 5.18 -17.45 -12.16
C ILE A 121 5.82 -16.88 -10.89
N ALA A 122 5.98 -17.71 -9.86
CA ALA A 122 6.66 -17.36 -8.61
C ALA A 122 8.17 -17.10 -8.79
N ARG A 123 8.86 -17.72 -9.76
CA ARG A 123 10.25 -17.36 -10.13
C ARG A 123 10.35 -16.01 -10.84
N GLY A 124 9.27 -15.52 -11.45
CA GLY A 124 9.18 -14.18 -12.03
C GLY A 124 9.21 -13.06 -10.99
N MET A 125 8.92 -13.36 -9.72
CA MET A 125 9.05 -12.41 -8.61
C MET A 125 10.51 -12.06 -8.35
N LYS A 126 10.84 -10.76 -8.43
CA LYS A 126 12.07 -10.23 -7.87
C LYS A 126 12.11 -10.46 -6.36
N ARG A 127 13.15 -11.13 -5.87
CA ARG A 127 13.43 -11.28 -4.43
C ARG A 127 13.59 -9.90 -3.78
N LEU A 128 13.16 -9.78 -2.52
CA LEU A 128 13.48 -8.61 -1.70
C LEU A 128 15.00 -8.37 -1.65
N PRO A 129 15.46 -7.11 -1.59
CA PRO A 129 16.88 -6.82 -1.39
C PRO A 129 17.37 -7.42 -0.08
N GLN A 130 18.60 -7.93 -0.06
CA GLN A 130 19.23 -8.35 1.19
C GLN A 130 19.48 -7.14 2.09
N VAL A 131 19.18 -7.29 3.38
CA VAL A 131 19.42 -6.26 4.40
C VAL A 131 20.92 -5.98 4.48
N ASP A 132 21.32 -4.70 4.45
CA ASP A 132 22.73 -4.33 4.57
C ASP A 132 23.36 -4.87 5.87
N GLU A 133 24.57 -5.39 5.75
CA GLU A 133 25.24 -6.10 6.85
C GLU A 133 25.60 -5.17 8.02
N LYS A 134 25.86 -3.88 7.77
CA LYS A 134 26.17 -2.90 8.83
C LYS A 134 24.89 -2.48 9.56
N PHE A 135 23.82 -2.22 8.80
CA PHE A 135 22.50 -1.94 9.37
C PHE A 135 22.01 -3.13 10.21
N ALA A 136 22.09 -4.36 9.67
CA ALA A 136 21.76 -5.59 10.39
C ALA A 136 22.57 -5.73 11.70
N LYS A 137 23.89 -5.52 11.66
CA LYS A 137 24.74 -5.53 12.88
C LYS A 137 24.33 -4.45 13.88
N SER A 138 23.91 -3.27 13.42
CA SER A 138 23.49 -2.17 14.31
C SER A 138 22.15 -2.44 15.01
N ILE A 139 21.24 -3.22 14.42
CA ILE A 139 19.97 -3.59 15.06
C ILE A 139 20.05 -4.90 15.86
N VAL A 140 20.92 -5.83 15.48
CA VAL A 140 21.10 -7.13 16.15
C VAL A 140 21.63 -7.00 17.60
N ARG A 141 22.32 -5.91 17.96
CA ARG A 141 22.73 -5.67 19.36
C ARG A 141 21.56 -5.67 20.36
N PHE A 142 20.36 -5.31 19.89
CA PHE A 142 19.15 -5.24 20.70
C PHE A 142 18.42 -6.59 20.79
N ALA A 143 18.93 -7.65 20.15
CA ALA A 143 18.23 -8.93 20.07
C ALA A 143 17.99 -9.55 21.46
N GLU A 144 19.02 -9.64 22.31
CA GLU A 144 18.91 -10.30 23.62
C GLU A 144 18.42 -9.36 24.75
N VAL A 145 17.80 -8.23 24.38
CA VAL A 145 17.11 -7.34 25.31
C VAL A 145 15.79 -7.95 25.76
N THR A 146 15.55 -7.94 27.07
CA THR A 146 14.34 -8.46 27.72
C THR A 146 13.70 -7.49 28.71
N THR A 147 14.37 -6.38 29.06
CA THR A 147 13.85 -5.35 29.98
C THR A 147 14.13 -3.95 29.46
N THR A 148 13.36 -2.96 29.93
CA THR A 148 13.59 -1.53 29.61
C THR A 148 14.95 -1.06 30.11
N THR A 149 15.39 -1.53 31.29
CA THR A 149 16.72 -1.26 31.83
C THR A 149 17.83 -1.75 30.88
N GLN A 150 17.73 -2.97 30.35
CA GLN A 150 18.70 -3.48 29.37
C GLN A 150 18.69 -2.68 28.05
N LEU A 151 17.50 -2.27 27.58
CA LEU A 151 17.38 -1.44 26.38
C LEU A 151 18.06 -0.08 26.59
N ARG A 152 17.79 0.55 27.74
CA ARG A 152 18.39 1.81 28.18
C ARG A 152 19.91 1.72 28.29
N GLU A 153 20.43 0.72 28.99
CA GLU A 153 21.87 0.47 29.14
C GLU A 153 22.56 0.33 27.77
N ILE A 154 21.99 -0.42 26.82
CA ILE A 154 22.57 -0.57 25.48
C ILE A 154 22.51 0.74 24.68
N LEU A 155 21.43 1.51 24.80
CA LEU A 155 21.27 2.80 24.10
C LEU A 155 22.16 3.92 24.68
N GLU A 156 22.51 3.87 25.97
CA GLU A 156 23.37 4.83 26.65
C GLU A 156 24.87 4.46 26.55
N MET A 157 25.20 3.16 26.56
CA MET A 157 26.59 2.66 26.59
C MET A 157 27.14 2.23 25.21
N THR A 158 26.29 2.08 24.19
CA THR A 158 26.73 1.75 22.82
C THR A 158 26.29 2.82 21.81
N SER A 159 26.77 2.74 20.56
CA SER A 159 26.40 3.70 19.51
C SER A 159 26.35 3.01 18.14
N PHE A 160 25.48 3.49 17.24
CA PHE A 160 25.40 3.02 15.85
C PHE A 160 26.68 3.26 15.02
N LYS A 161 27.56 4.15 15.49
CA LYS A 161 28.87 4.48 14.89
C LYS A 161 30.01 4.21 15.87
N LYS A 162 31.25 4.11 15.40
CA LYS A 162 32.41 4.08 16.31
C LYS A 162 32.58 5.46 16.98
N LYS A 163 33.20 5.48 18.17
CA LYS A 163 33.34 6.70 19.00
C LYS A 163 33.90 7.88 18.21
N ASP A 164 35.06 7.68 17.58
CA ASP A 164 35.85 8.72 16.91
C ASP A 164 35.55 8.82 15.39
N GLU A 165 34.55 8.07 14.91
CA GLU A 165 34.12 8.06 13.51
C GLU A 165 33.22 9.26 13.21
N ARG A 166 33.57 10.04 12.17
CA ARG A 166 32.78 11.19 11.74
C ARG A 166 31.45 10.72 11.14
N TYR A 167 30.35 11.35 11.55
CA TYR A 167 29.05 11.10 10.94
C TYR A 167 29.06 11.50 9.46
N TYR A 168 28.67 10.55 8.62
CA TYR A 168 28.39 10.73 7.20
C TYR A 168 27.02 10.14 6.91
N ARG A 169 26.06 10.98 6.52
CA ARG A 169 24.64 10.62 6.38
C ARG A 169 24.41 9.38 5.50
N GLN A 170 25.08 9.32 4.34
CA GLN A 170 24.99 8.20 3.39
C GLN A 170 25.46 6.84 3.95
N LEU A 171 26.22 6.83 5.06
CA LEU A 171 26.77 5.62 5.68
C LEU A 171 26.12 5.27 7.03
N HIS A 172 25.50 6.25 7.70
CA HIS A 172 25.10 6.13 9.11
C HIS A 172 23.60 6.35 9.36
N TYR A 173 22.89 7.05 8.46
CA TYR A 173 21.51 7.51 8.71
C TYR A 173 20.55 6.35 9.02
N ASP A 174 20.73 5.20 8.38
CA ASP A 174 19.87 4.04 8.62
C ASP A 174 20.02 3.47 10.03
N ALA A 175 21.25 3.42 10.52
CA ALA A 175 21.58 2.92 11.85
C ALA A 175 21.18 3.92 12.95
N GLU A 176 21.34 5.21 12.68
CA GLU A 176 20.81 6.32 13.48
C GLU A 176 19.28 6.33 13.55
N TRP A 177 18.59 6.06 12.44
CA TRP A 177 17.13 5.94 12.39
C TRP A 177 16.63 4.78 13.27
N ALA A 178 17.28 3.61 13.22
CA ALA A 178 16.92 2.49 14.08
C ALA A 178 17.10 2.82 15.57
N ASP A 179 18.21 3.46 15.96
CA ASP A 179 18.40 3.91 17.34
C ASP A 179 17.36 4.96 17.77
N LEU A 180 16.94 5.85 16.87
CA LEU A 180 15.85 6.80 17.11
C LEU A 180 14.49 6.12 17.30
N VAL A 181 14.22 5.00 16.62
CA VAL A 181 13.02 4.18 16.88
C VAL A 181 13.14 3.46 18.23
N MET A 182 14.30 2.88 18.55
CA MET A 182 14.55 2.18 19.82
C MET A 182 14.40 3.14 21.01
N TRP A 183 14.95 4.36 20.92
CA TRP A 183 14.76 5.42 21.92
C TRP A 183 13.29 5.82 22.09
N LYS A 184 12.54 6.01 20.99
CA LYS A 184 11.10 6.34 21.09
C LYS A 184 10.32 5.21 21.75
N LEU A 185 10.49 3.96 21.33
CA LEU A 185 9.75 2.85 21.91
C LEU A 185 10.17 2.53 23.35
N LEU A 186 11.42 2.79 23.75
CA LEU A 186 11.82 2.78 25.16
C LEU A 186 10.97 3.75 26.00
N THR A 187 10.77 5.00 25.53
CA THR A 187 9.93 5.96 26.27
C THR A 187 8.44 5.55 26.35
N GLU A 188 7.95 4.77 25.41
CA GLU A 188 6.60 4.20 25.44
C GLU A 188 6.49 2.94 26.33
N PHE A 189 7.57 2.15 26.46
CA PHE A 189 7.65 1.00 27.37
C PHE A 189 7.86 1.42 28.84
N GLU A 190 8.48 2.58 29.07
CA GLU A 190 8.68 3.16 30.41
C GLU A 190 7.51 4.06 30.87
N ASP A 191 6.53 4.38 29.99
CA ASP A 191 5.37 5.17 30.37
C ASP A 191 4.54 4.46 31.46
N PRO A 192 4.38 5.04 32.67
CA PRO A 192 3.57 4.42 33.73
C PRO A 192 2.09 4.30 33.33
N ASN A 193 1.62 5.10 32.37
CA ASN A 193 0.27 5.00 31.83
C ASN A 193 0.09 3.88 30.81
N ASN A 194 1.17 3.18 30.41
CA ASN A 194 1.17 2.09 29.44
C ASN A 194 0.45 2.45 28.11
N ALA A 195 0.80 3.60 27.51
CA ALA A 195 0.10 4.15 26.34
C ALA A 195 -0.03 3.16 25.18
N LEU A 196 1.01 2.41 24.80
CA LEU A 196 0.94 1.40 23.73
C LEU A 196 -0.07 0.27 23.98
N CYS A 197 -0.41 -0.01 25.24
CA CYS A 197 -1.39 -1.04 25.61
C CYS A 197 -2.85 -0.55 25.56
N LYS A 198 -3.09 0.70 25.15
CA LYS A 198 -4.42 1.31 25.04
C LYS A 198 -4.85 1.45 23.58
N ASN A 199 -6.17 1.42 23.37
CA ASN A 199 -6.78 1.75 22.09
C ASN A 199 -6.72 3.27 21.88
N HIS A 200 -6.12 3.72 20.78
CA HIS A 200 -6.10 5.13 20.39
C HIS A 200 -6.80 5.38 19.05
N LEU A 201 -7.00 6.65 18.71
CA LEU A 201 -7.30 7.06 17.34
C LEU A 201 -6.06 6.89 16.46
N GLU A 202 -6.29 6.64 15.18
CA GLU A 202 -5.24 6.34 14.19
C GLU A 202 -4.12 7.41 14.13
N GLY A 203 -4.49 8.70 14.25
CA GLY A 203 -3.54 9.80 14.30
C GLY A 203 -2.53 9.74 15.46
N TRP A 204 -2.86 9.05 16.56
CA TRP A 204 -1.92 8.81 17.66
C TRP A 204 -0.84 7.80 17.27
N TYR A 205 -1.24 6.68 16.65
CA TYR A 205 -0.28 5.67 16.15
C TYR A 205 0.56 6.24 15.01
N ASP A 206 -0.03 7.07 14.14
CA ASP A 206 0.72 7.83 13.13
C ASP A 206 1.81 8.70 13.76
N ALA A 207 1.45 9.56 14.71
CA ALA A 207 2.39 10.48 15.33
C ALA A 207 3.47 9.78 16.18
N ASN A 208 3.09 8.78 16.99
CA ASN A 208 3.98 8.17 17.99
C ASN A 208 4.72 6.93 17.52
N VAL A 209 4.21 6.23 16.48
CA VAL A 209 4.75 4.93 16.04
C VAL A 209 5.15 4.99 14.57
N TRP A 210 4.20 5.19 13.65
CA TRP A 210 4.47 5.09 12.21
C TRP A 210 5.28 6.26 11.63
N SER A 211 5.29 7.42 12.28
CA SER A 211 6.23 8.52 11.99
C SER A 211 7.69 8.06 12.16
N PHE A 212 8.00 7.50 13.33
CA PHE A 212 9.35 7.05 13.68
C PHE A 212 9.76 5.82 12.85
N ILE A 213 8.86 4.84 12.69
CA ILE A 213 9.16 3.62 11.94
C ILE A 213 9.24 3.92 10.44
N VAL A 214 8.20 4.47 9.81
CA VAL A 214 8.13 4.60 8.34
C VAL A 214 8.73 5.92 7.85
N HIS A 215 8.25 7.06 8.37
CA HIS A 215 8.55 8.36 7.75
C HIS A 215 10.01 8.75 7.94
N HIS A 216 10.56 8.53 9.14
CA HIS A 216 11.98 8.76 9.40
C HIS A 216 12.89 7.81 8.61
N SER A 217 12.44 6.60 8.23
CA SER A 217 13.22 5.74 7.33
C SER A 217 13.36 6.36 5.93
N LEU A 218 12.25 6.83 5.35
CA LEU A 218 12.18 7.31 3.97
C LEU A 218 12.88 8.66 3.76
N ARG A 219 12.99 9.48 4.83
CA ARG A 219 13.77 10.72 4.82
C ARG A 219 15.23 10.52 4.38
N SER A 220 15.79 9.31 4.42
CA SER A 220 17.14 9.06 3.90
C SER A 220 17.26 9.38 2.41
N ILE A 221 16.19 9.16 1.63
CA ILE A 221 16.16 9.27 0.17
C ILE A 221 16.08 10.75 -0.23
N ALA A 222 17.01 11.20 -1.07
CA ALA A 222 17.02 12.57 -1.57
C ALA A 222 15.91 12.77 -2.63
N GLY A 223 15.23 13.92 -2.61
CA GLY A 223 14.23 14.28 -3.61
C GLY A 223 12.85 13.67 -3.41
N MET A 224 12.56 13.05 -2.25
CA MET A 224 11.30 12.34 -1.99
C MET A 224 10.60 12.74 -0.69
N GLU A 225 9.29 12.50 -0.64
CA GLU A 225 8.44 12.65 0.53
C GLU A 225 7.46 11.49 0.71
N LEU A 226 6.95 11.36 1.94
CA LEU A 226 5.76 10.59 2.28
C LEU A 226 4.69 11.58 2.75
N ILE A 227 3.69 11.83 1.90
CA ILE A 227 2.49 12.59 2.27
C ILE A 227 1.54 11.66 3.02
N ARG A 228 0.90 12.14 4.10
CA ARG A 228 -0.18 11.44 4.80
C ARG A 228 -1.52 12.11 4.55
N LYS A 229 -2.55 11.32 4.24
CA LYS A 229 -4.00 11.64 4.28
C LYS A 229 -4.53 12.86 3.49
N GLU A 230 -3.69 13.77 3.03
CA GLU A 230 -4.10 15.04 2.40
C GLU A 230 -4.22 14.94 0.88
N SER A 231 -3.46 14.05 0.23
CA SER A 231 -3.39 13.93 -1.22
C SER A 231 -4.21 12.76 -1.78
N THR A 232 -4.58 12.86 -3.06
CA THR A 232 -5.11 11.73 -3.84
C THR A 232 -4.11 11.28 -4.89
N THR A 233 -4.06 9.99 -5.16
CA THR A 233 -3.06 9.37 -6.03
C THR A 233 -3.11 9.93 -7.44
N VAL A 234 -2.00 10.50 -7.89
CA VAL A 234 -1.84 11.05 -9.24
C VAL A 234 -1.99 9.93 -10.28
N ALA A 235 -1.52 8.74 -9.97
CA ALA A 235 -1.61 7.58 -10.83
C ALA A 235 -3.06 7.10 -11.05
N SER A 236 -3.85 6.89 -9.99
CA SER A 236 -5.27 6.56 -10.15
C SER A 236 -6.08 7.72 -10.71
N THR A 237 -5.64 8.96 -10.50
CA THR A 237 -6.21 10.13 -11.19
C THR A 237 -6.00 10.02 -12.70
N ALA A 238 -4.78 9.76 -13.16
CA ALA A 238 -4.49 9.55 -14.58
C ALA A 238 -5.35 8.40 -15.14
N ARG A 239 -5.37 7.24 -14.46
CA ARG A 239 -6.17 6.08 -14.89
C ARG A 239 -7.67 6.38 -15.00
N LYS A 240 -8.28 6.97 -13.97
CA LYS A 240 -9.73 7.29 -13.96
C LYS A 240 -10.12 8.29 -15.05
N ASN A 241 -9.16 9.08 -15.54
CA ASN A 241 -9.36 10.08 -16.59
C ASN A 241 -8.75 9.69 -17.96
N ARG A 242 -8.25 8.44 -18.13
CA ARG A 242 -7.59 7.96 -19.37
C ARG A 242 -8.47 7.99 -20.65
N LYS A 243 -9.79 8.00 -20.49
CA LYS A 243 -10.79 8.17 -21.57
C LYS A 243 -11.55 9.52 -21.48
N ARG A 244 -11.04 10.53 -20.74
CA ARG A 244 -11.72 11.83 -20.48
C ARG A 244 -11.60 12.78 -21.68
N THR A 245 -12.70 13.44 -22.03
CA THR A 245 -12.75 14.48 -23.08
C THR A 245 -12.92 15.88 -22.50
N ASN A 246 -12.79 16.92 -23.34
CA ASN A 246 -12.98 18.31 -22.90
C ASN A 246 -14.42 18.55 -22.40
N GLY A 247 -14.59 19.47 -21.46
CA GLY A 247 -15.87 19.73 -20.76
C GLY A 247 -16.21 18.77 -19.62
N GLN A 248 -15.52 17.63 -19.48
CA GLN A 248 -15.73 16.71 -18.35
C GLN A 248 -14.88 17.10 -17.13
N ARG A 249 -15.51 17.19 -15.95
CA ARG A 249 -14.80 17.38 -14.66
C ARG A 249 -13.83 16.22 -14.40
N THR A 250 -12.60 16.54 -14.01
CA THR A 250 -11.59 15.55 -13.62
C THR A 250 -12.06 14.71 -12.43
N LYS A 251 -12.02 13.38 -12.55
CA LYS A 251 -12.24 12.44 -11.43
C LYS A 251 -11.01 12.40 -10.53
N MET A 252 -11.18 12.49 -9.21
CA MET A 252 -10.07 12.39 -8.26
C MET A 252 -9.55 10.94 -8.13
N GLY A 253 -8.29 10.78 -7.71
CA GLY A 253 -7.60 9.49 -7.53
C GLY A 253 -8.15 8.62 -6.40
N HIS A 254 -7.35 7.70 -5.87
CA HIS A 254 -7.63 7.11 -4.56
C HIS A 254 -7.09 8.05 -3.47
N ARG A 255 -7.73 8.14 -2.31
CA ARG A 255 -7.21 8.91 -1.16
C ARG A 255 -6.60 7.92 -0.18
N SER A 256 -5.32 7.62 -0.37
CA SER A 256 -4.57 6.69 0.48
C SER A 256 -4.02 7.39 1.72
N ASP A 257 -3.96 6.67 2.85
CA ASP A 257 -3.44 7.22 4.11
C ASP A 257 -1.98 7.65 4.02
N GLY A 258 -1.20 7.06 3.13
CA GLY A 258 0.13 7.54 2.76
C GLY A 258 0.43 7.40 1.26
N ILE A 259 1.21 8.32 0.70
CA ILE A 259 1.73 8.27 -0.67
C ILE A 259 3.22 8.64 -0.63
N VAL A 260 4.08 7.76 -1.16
CA VAL A 260 5.52 7.99 -1.30
C VAL A 260 5.80 8.46 -2.73
N ARG A 261 6.32 9.68 -2.89
CA ARG A 261 6.54 10.31 -4.19
C ARG A 261 7.81 11.15 -4.25
N ALA A 262 8.25 11.47 -5.47
CA ALA A 262 9.28 12.48 -5.70
C ALA A 262 8.71 13.91 -5.62
N TYR A 263 9.48 14.86 -5.10
CA TYR A 263 9.15 16.30 -5.12
C TYR A 263 9.05 16.88 -6.53
N VAL A 264 9.70 16.24 -7.51
CA VAL A 264 9.76 16.67 -8.91
C VAL A 264 8.86 15.75 -9.73
N ASN A 265 7.97 16.35 -10.51
CA ASN A 265 7.01 15.67 -11.40
C ASN A 265 5.98 14.74 -10.72
N ASP A 266 5.83 14.82 -9.39
CA ASP A 266 4.86 14.07 -8.58
C ASP A 266 4.87 12.54 -8.83
N ILE A 267 6.02 11.96 -9.18
CA ILE A 267 6.13 10.53 -9.51
C ILE A 267 5.96 9.69 -8.25
N GLU A 268 4.98 8.80 -8.24
CA GLU A 268 4.59 7.96 -7.11
C GLU A 268 5.28 6.58 -7.18
N TYR A 269 5.87 6.12 -6.08
CA TYR A 269 6.64 4.87 -5.98
C TYR A 269 6.05 3.86 -4.98
N GLY A 270 5.07 4.29 -4.19
CA GLY A 270 4.43 3.49 -3.16
C GLY A 270 3.33 4.25 -2.43
N ALA A 271 2.51 3.53 -1.68
CA ALA A 271 1.47 4.10 -0.84
C ALA A 271 1.17 3.22 0.39
N ILE A 272 0.29 3.70 1.27
CA ILE A 272 -0.03 3.14 2.58
C ILE A 272 -1.54 3.26 2.81
N GLU A 273 -2.18 2.22 3.35
CA GLU A 273 -3.54 2.28 3.92
C GLU A 273 -3.48 1.78 5.37
N VAL A 274 -4.35 2.30 6.22
CA VAL A 274 -4.41 1.95 7.64
C VAL A 274 -5.79 1.43 8.01
N SER A 275 -5.81 0.41 8.86
CA SER A 275 -7.02 0.02 9.59
C SER A 275 -6.80 0.33 11.07
N ARG A 276 -7.72 1.10 11.65
CA ARG A 276 -7.80 1.28 13.11
C ARG A 276 -7.92 -0.06 13.85
N ASP A 277 -8.67 -1.01 13.29
CA ASP A 277 -8.95 -2.31 13.90
C ASP A 277 -8.44 -3.45 12.99
N PHE A 278 -7.53 -4.29 13.49
CA PHE A 278 -7.17 -5.54 12.81
C PHE A 278 -8.03 -6.70 13.34
N LYS A 279 -8.79 -7.34 12.45
CA LYS A 279 -9.70 -8.46 12.78
C LYS A 279 -9.23 -9.79 12.15
N GLY A 280 -7.93 -9.93 11.91
CA GLY A 280 -7.34 -11.03 11.14
C GLY A 280 -7.34 -10.77 9.63
N ILE A 281 -6.48 -11.49 8.91
CA ILE A 281 -6.26 -11.34 7.45
C ILE A 281 -7.51 -11.65 6.59
N THR A 282 -8.47 -12.39 7.14
CA THR A 282 -9.75 -12.72 6.49
C THR A 282 -10.87 -11.70 6.77
N GLY A 283 -10.59 -10.63 7.53
CA GLY A 283 -11.59 -9.62 7.87
C GLY A 283 -11.96 -8.72 6.69
N THR A 284 -13.25 -8.43 6.49
CA THR A 284 -13.76 -7.70 5.32
C THR A 284 -13.07 -6.35 5.08
N LYS A 285 -12.80 -5.54 6.11
CA LYS A 285 -12.07 -4.27 5.94
C LYS A 285 -10.62 -4.51 5.49
N TRP A 286 -9.95 -5.53 6.01
CA TRP A 286 -8.60 -5.89 5.56
C TRP A 286 -8.61 -6.26 4.08
N LEU A 287 -9.44 -7.22 3.68
CA LEU A 287 -9.55 -7.69 2.27
C LEU A 287 -10.00 -6.60 1.28
N ARG A 288 -10.63 -5.52 1.77
CA ARG A 288 -11.16 -4.38 1.00
C ARG A 288 -10.25 -3.15 1.01
N ASP A 289 -9.25 -3.09 1.90
CA ASP A 289 -8.22 -2.05 1.87
C ASP A 289 -6.88 -2.61 1.30
N ALA A 290 -6.62 -3.91 1.50
CA ALA A 290 -6.21 -4.80 0.39
C ALA A 290 -7.19 -4.66 -0.80
N HIS A 291 -6.82 -5.10 -2.00
CA HIS A 291 -7.52 -4.76 -3.25
C HIS A 291 -7.53 -3.24 -3.61
N LYS A 292 -7.71 -2.29 -2.69
CA LYS A 292 -7.61 -0.83 -2.96
C LYS A 292 -6.18 -0.36 -3.19
N LEU A 293 -5.29 -0.51 -2.21
CA LEU A 293 -3.91 -0.05 -2.36
C LEU A 293 -3.16 -0.91 -3.36
N VAL A 294 -3.41 -2.21 -3.36
CA VAL A 294 -3.18 -3.13 -4.50
C VAL A 294 -3.42 -2.43 -5.84
N LYS A 295 -4.67 -2.05 -6.18
CA LYS A 295 -4.97 -1.37 -7.45
C LYS A 295 -4.34 0.02 -7.59
N THR A 296 -4.10 0.73 -6.50
CA THR A 296 -3.33 1.98 -6.50
C THR A 296 -1.86 1.76 -6.91
N LEU A 297 -1.19 0.72 -6.40
CA LEU A 297 0.22 0.44 -6.67
C LEU A 297 0.48 0.12 -8.14
N HIS A 298 -0.44 -0.59 -8.79
CA HIS A 298 -0.31 -0.86 -10.22
C HIS A 298 -0.66 0.34 -11.08
N ASP A 299 -1.59 1.20 -10.66
CA ASP A 299 -1.74 2.49 -11.30
C ASP A 299 -0.39 3.24 -11.27
N MET A 300 0.32 3.22 -10.13
CA MET A 300 1.68 3.77 -10.00
C MET A 300 2.70 3.04 -10.89
N LEU A 301 2.67 1.71 -10.97
CA LEU A 301 3.59 0.95 -11.82
C LEU A 301 3.40 1.25 -13.30
N VAL A 302 2.15 1.38 -13.77
CA VAL A 302 1.86 1.78 -15.15
C VAL A 302 2.36 3.20 -15.40
N ARG A 303 2.19 4.14 -14.46
CA ARG A 303 2.79 5.50 -14.55
C ARG A 303 4.32 5.48 -14.61
N LEU A 304 4.98 4.64 -13.82
CA LEU A 304 6.44 4.47 -13.85
C LEU A 304 6.89 3.90 -15.21
N CYS A 305 6.13 2.95 -15.77
CA CYS A 305 6.37 2.38 -17.09
C CYS A 305 6.18 3.42 -18.22
N GLU A 306 5.14 4.26 -18.15
CA GLU A 306 4.96 5.40 -19.08
C GLU A 306 6.15 6.39 -18.98
N PHE A 307 6.66 6.63 -17.77
CA PHE A 307 7.79 7.54 -17.54
C PHE A 307 9.12 6.99 -18.09
N VAL A 308 9.39 5.69 -17.99
CA VAL A 308 10.53 5.03 -18.68
C VAL A 308 10.21 4.63 -20.13
N HIS A 309 9.17 5.23 -20.73
CA HIS A 309 8.76 5.05 -22.12
C HIS A 309 8.53 3.59 -22.55
N PHE A 310 8.15 2.73 -21.59
CA PHE A 310 7.96 1.28 -21.76
C PHE A 310 9.21 0.52 -22.24
N GLU A 311 10.41 1.09 -22.09
CA GLU A 311 11.71 0.46 -22.36
C GLU A 311 11.79 -0.90 -21.65
N GLU A 312 11.77 -2.01 -22.41
CA GLU A 312 11.63 -3.36 -21.83
C GLU A 312 12.65 -3.65 -20.71
N GLY A 313 13.91 -3.23 -20.92
CA GLY A 313 14.99 -3.37 -19.95
C GLY A 313 14.72 -2.68 -18.61
N LYS A 314 14.05 -1.52 -18.60
CA LYS A 314 13.63 -0.81 -17.37
C LYS A 314 12.29 -1.31 -16.85
N THR A 315 11.30 -1.51 -17.72
CA THR A 315 9.96 -1.99 -17.33
C THR A 315 10.02 -3.34 -16.59
N ARG A 316 10.86 -4.28 -17.02
CA ARG A 316 11.10 -5.54 -16.28
C ARG A 316 11.84 -5.36 -14.95
N GLN A 317 12.39 -4.18 -14.68
CA GLN A 317 13.11 -3.86 -13.45
C GLN A 317 12.32 -2.99 -12.46
N LEU A 318 11.31 -2.24 -12.90
CA LEU A 318 10.51 -1.37 -12.04
C LEU A 318 9.79 -2.17 -10.93
N GLN A 319 9.70 -1.57 -9.75
CA GLN A 319 8.98 -2.11 -8.59
C GLN A 319 8.29 -0.97 -7.84
N VAL A 320 7.07 -1.23 -7.38
CA VAL A 320 6.31 -0.36 -6.47
C VAL A 320 6.21 -1.04 -5.12
N VAL A 321 6.17 -0.27 -4.03
CA VAL A 321 6.00 -0.85 -2.68
C VAL A 321 4.77 -0.28 -2.00
N GLY A 322 3.81 -1.15 -1.73
CA GLY A 322 2.82 -0.87 -0.70
C GLY A 322 3.44 -1.14 0.66
N LEU A 323 3.34 -0.19 1.59
CA LEU A 323 3.07 -0.60 2.97
C LEU A 323 1.60 -0.94 3.05
N LEU A 324 1.28 -2.07 2.43
CA LEU A 324 0.01 -2.72 2.57
C LEU A 324 0.19 -4.12 3.10
N HIS A 325 -0.57 -4.32 4.16
CA HIS A 325 -1.41 -5.46 4.44
C HIS A 325 -2.17 -6.10 3.20
N ALA A 326 -1.47 -6.57 2.12
CA ALA A 326 -1.84 -7.56 1.03
C ALA A 326 -2.29 -7.20 -0.47
N GLY A 327 -1.59 -7.71 -1.53
CA GLY A 327 -2.01 -8.10 -2.95
C GLY A 327 -1.33 -7.47 -4.25
N TYR A 328 -0.99 -8.24 -5.36
CA TYR A 328 -0.82 -7.85 -6.84
C TYR A 328 -0.25 -8.90 -7.94
N VAL A 329 -0.45 -8.80 -9.31
CA VAL A 329 0.61 -9.13 -10.36
C VAL A 329 0.93 -7.96 -11.30
N SER A 330 2.16 -7.63 -11.68
CA SER A 330 3.28 -7.28 -10.78
C SER A 330 3.50 -8.29 -9.66
N VAL A 331 3.96 -9.52 -9.98
CA VAL A 331 3.87 -10.71 -9.11
C VAL A 331 4.16 -10.35 -7.66
N PHE A 332 3.14 -10.43 -6.81
CA PHE A 332 3.15 -9.93 -5.45
C PHE A 332 3.09 -11.05 -4.44
N LYS A 333 3.61 -10.74 -3.26
CA LYS A 333 3.54 -11.56 -2.09
C LYS A 333 3.22 -10.68 -0.90
N CYS A 334 2.26 -11.13 -0.08
CA CYS A 334 2.05 -10.62 1.25
C CYS A 334 3.27 -10.98 2.09
N GLU A 335 4.16 -10.01 2.31
CA GLU A 335 5.19 -10.21 3.32
C GLU A 335 4.56 -10.41 4.69
N ALA A 336 5.23 -11.22 5.52
CA ALA A 336 4.68 -11.67 6.79
C ALA A 336 4.26 -10.49 7.68
N LEU A 337 3.14 -10.63 8.39
CA LEU A 337 2.65 -9.61 9.31
C LEU A 337 3.69 -9.37 10.43
N ASN A 338 4.21 -8.15 10.49
CA ASN A 338 5.13 -7.70 11.52
C ASN A 338 4.38 -6.79 12.50
N GLU A 339 4.28 -7.19 13.76
CA GLU A 339 3.68 -6.38 14.83
C GLU A 339 4.69 -5.36 15.37
N VAL A 340 4.22 -4.14 15.69
CA VAL A 340 4.96 -3.27 16.61
C VAL A 340 4.76 -3.85 18.02
N PRO A 341 5.83 -4.24 18.74
CA PRO A 341 5.67 -4.84 20.05
C PRO A 341 5.19 -3.79 21.06
N VAL A 342 4.13 -4.10 21.80
CA VAL A 342 3.62 -3.25 22.91
C VAL A 342 4.39 -3.47 24.23
N LYS A 343 5.40 -4.33 24.23
CA LYS A 343 6.32 -4.55 25.35
C LYS A 343 7.73 -4.93 24.90
N VAL A 344 8.71 -4.65 25.76
CA VAL A 344 10.15 -4.85 25.49
C VAL A 344 10.56 -6.33 25.32
N GLU A 345 9.88 -7.31 25.90
CA GLU A 345 10.23 -8.74 25.74
C GLU A 345 10.06 -9.24 24.29
N LYS A 346 9.29 -8.51 23.47
CA LYS A 346 9.09 -8.78 22.03
C LYS A 346 10.02 -7.95 21.11
N LEU A 347 11.13 -7.37 21.61
CA LEU A 347 11.96 -6.48 20.78
C LEU A 347 12.53 -7.15 19.50
N LYS A 348 12.69 -8.48 19.50
CA LYS A 348 13.04 -9.27 18.30
C LYS A 348 12.03 -9.14 17.16
N ASP A 349 10.78 -8.77 17.42
CA ASP A 349 9.75 -8.52 16.39
C ASP A 349 9.89 -7.11 15.78
N LEU A 350 10.24 -6.09 16.58
CA LEU A 350 10.62 -4.76 16.08
C LEU A 350 11.85 -4.83 15.17
N ILE A 351 12.84 -5.65 15.51
CA ILE A 351 14.06 -5.83 14.69
C ILE A 351 13.71 -6.38 13.29
N LYS A 352 12.74 -7.30 13.19
CA LYS A 352 12.22 -7.80 11.90
C LYS A 352 11.49 -6.70 11.14
N LEU A 353 10.61 -5.95 11.81
CA LEU A 353 9.87 -4.83 11.21
C LEU A 353 10.82 -3.76 10.64
N LEU A 354 11.87 -3.37 11.38
CA LEU A 354 12.88 -2.43 10.92
C LEU A 354 13.68 -2.97 9.73
N ALA A 355 13.97 -4.27 9.68
CA ALA A 355 14.57 -4.91 8.51
C ALA A 355 13.63 -4.85 7.29
N SER A 356 12.35 -5.19 7.43
CA SER A 356 11.36 -5.13 6.34
C SER A 356 11.14 -3.69 5.83
N VAL A 357 11.09 -2.70 6.72
CA VAL A 357 11.00 -1.27 6.37
C VAL A 357 12.27 -0.80 5.65
N TRP A 358 13.46 -1.29 6.06
CA TRP A 358 14.69 -1.04 5.32
C TRP A 358 14.64 -1.65 3.90
N GLN A 359 14.09 -2.86 3.75
CA GLN A 359 13.96 -3.51 2.43
C GLN A 359 12.98 -2.77 1.50
N MET A 360 11.81 -2.34 2.00
CA MET A 360 10.91 -1.41 1.28
C MET A 360 11.68 -0.20 0.77
N LYS A 361 12.36 0.51 1.67
CA LYS A 361 13.09 1.73 1.35
C LYS A 361 14.16 1.48 0.29
N LYS A 362 14.87 0.35 0.37
CA LYS A 362 15.86 -0.07 -0.63
C LYS A 362 15.23 -0.36 -2.00
N MET A 363 14.07 -1.03 -2.05
CA MET A 363 13.31 -1.23 -3.31
C MET A 363 12.88 0.11 -3.93
N ILE A 364 12.42 1.07 -3.12
CA ILE A 364 12.07 2.41 -3.59
C ILE A 364 13.31 3.12 -4.15
N MET A 365 14.45 3.10 -3.43
CA MET A 365 15.71 3.66 -3.93
C MET A 365 16.17 3.03 -5.25
N ASP A 366 16.06 1.71 -5.39
CA ASP A 366 16.47 1.02 -6.61
C ASP A 366 15.52 1.32 -7.79
N CYS A 367 14.22 1.45 -7.54
CA CYS A 367 13.25 1.90 -8.54
C CYS A 367 13.51 3.36 -8.97
N VAL A 368 13.79 4.26 -8.03
CA VAL A 368 14.19 5.66 -8.28
C VAL A 368 15.48 5.72 -9.11
N LEU A 369 16.44 4.83 -8.88
CA LEU A 369 17.63 4.72 -9.71
C LEU A 369 17.30 4.25 -11.14
N ILE A 370 16.47 3.22 -11.31
CA ILE A 370 16.03 2.72 -12.63
C ILE A 370 15.30 3.81 -13.44
N VAL A 371 14.45 4.59 -12.78
CA VAL A 371 13.68 5.70 -13.39
C VAL A 371 14.57 6.87 -13.81
N ASN A 372 15.54 7.26 -12.97
CA ASN A 372 16.38 8.44 -13.23
C ASN A 372 17.65 8.13 -14.03
N ASN A 373 18.01 6.87 -14.23
CA ASN A 373 19.19 6.50 -15.02
C ASN A 373 18.89 6.64 -16.52
N PRO A 374 19.62 7.50 -17.26
CA PRO A 374 19.62 7.44 -18.72
C PRO A 374 19.98 6.02 -19.15
N SER A 375 19.27 5.43 -20.10
CA SER A 375 19.80 4.19 -20.71
C SER A 375 21.01 4.58 -21.54
N SER A 376 22.05 3.75 -21.54
CA SER A 376 23.18 3.91 -22.47
C SER A 376 22.68 3.87 -23.93
N GLN A 377 21.63 3.08 -24.15
CA GLN A 377 20.84 3.05 -25.39
C GLN A 377 20.40 4.45 -25.84
N PHE A 378 19.81 5.31 -25.00
CA PHE A 378 19.43 6.67 -25.44
C PHE A 378 20.59 7.50 -26.01
N ALA A 379 21.85 7.24 -25.64
CA ALA A 379 23.00 7.97 -26.22
C ALA A 379 23.38 7.44 -27.62
N GLU A 380 23.39 6.12 -27.79
CA GLU A 380 23.69 5.46 -29.07
C GLU A 380 22.49 5.57 -30.05
N GLU A 381 21.26 5.45 -29.55
CA GLU A 381 20.01 5.63 -30.30
C GLU A 381 19.76 7.08 -30.68
N PHE A 382 20.15 8.07 -29.87
CA PHE A 382 20.11 9.48 -30.28
C PHE A 382 21.21 9.79 -31.31
N LEU A 383 22.38 9.16 -31.19
CA LEU A 383 23.42 9.25 -32.21
C LEU A 383 22.93 8.64 -33.54
N ASP A 384 22.29 7.47 -33.51
CA ASP A 384 21.65 6.85 -34.68
C ASP A 384 20.46 7.67 -35.20
N GLU A 385 19.66 8.30 -34.36
CA GLU A 385 18.56 9.19 -34.77
C GLU A 385 19.11 10.44 -35.49
N VAL A 386 20.22 11.00 -35.00
CA VAL A 386 20.93 12.12 -35.64
C VAL A 386 21.59 11.69 -36.96
N ILE A 387 22.19 10.49 -37.03
CA ILE A 387 22.80 9.93 -38.25
C ILE A 387 21.73 9.61 -39.31
N ASN A 388 20.59 9.06 -38.90
CA ASN A 388 19.53 8.59 -39.80
C ASN A 388 18.38 9.61 -39.99
N ASN A 389 18.63 10.91 -39.79
CA ASN A 389 17.68 12.00 -40.01
C ASN A 389 16.29 11.81 -39.34
N GLY A 390 16.26 11.33 -38.10
CA GLY A 390 15.03 11.12 -37.32
C GLY A 390 14.36 9.74 -37.51
N MET A 391 14.92 8.86 -38.34
CA MET A 391 14.44 7.47 -38.46
C MET A 391 14.84 6.65 -37.23
N LYS A 392 13.94 6.51 -36.25
CA LYS A 392 14.19 5.68 -35.06
C LYS A 392 14.05 4.19 -35.36
N THR A 393 15.07 3.41 -35.01
CA THR A 393 14.94 1.95 -34.81
C THR A 393 13.97 1.70 -33.64
N PRO A 394 12.92 0.86 -33.77
CA PRO A 394 11.96 0.66 -32.68
C PRO A 394 12.59 -0.12 -31.51
N LEU A 395 12.60 0.46 -30.31
CA LEU A 395 12.94 -0.27 -29.09
C LEU A 395 11.95 -1.40 -28.82
N SER A 396 12.43 -2.48 -28.19
CA SER A 396 11.53 -3.46 -27.58
C SER A 396 10.77 -2.82 -26.42
N THR A 397 9.43 -2.86 -26.49
CA THR A 397 8.54 -2.14 -25.58
C THR A 397 7.49 -3.07 -24.98
N ILE A 398 7.28 -3.00 -23.67
CA ILE A 398 6.23 -3.77 -22.98
C ILE A 398 5.11 -2.83 -22.59
N ALA A 399 3.93 -2.99 -23.19
CA ALA A 399 2.74 -2.24 -22.80
C ALA A 399 2.02 -2.97 -21.66
N LEU A 400 1.95 -2.35 -20.48
CA LEU A 400 1.14 -2.84 -19.36
C LEU A 400 -0.28 -2.26 -19.44
N PRO A 401 -1.34 -3.07 -19.27
CA PRO A 401 -2.71 -2.59 -19.25
C PRO A 401 -3.01 -1.80 -17.96
N TRP A 402 -3.93 -0.84 -18.04
CA TRP A 402 -4.43 -0.14 -16.85
C TRP A 402 -5.35 -1.02 -16.01
N SER A 403 -5.32 -0.87 -14.68
CA SER A 403 -6.26 -1.49 -13.75
C SER A 403 -7.72 -1.21 -14.12
N LEU A 404 -8.61 -2.17 -13.87
CA LEU A 404 -10.04 -2.03 -14.14
C LEU A 404 -10.66 -0.91 -13.30
N ASP A 405 -11.67 -0.23 -13.84
CA ASP A 405 -12.45 0.74 -13.08
C ASP A 405 -13.40 0.00 -12.11
N THR A 406 -13.13 0.08 -10.81
CA THR A 406 -14.06 -0.36 -9.76
C THR A 406 -15.32 0.52 -9.76
N PRO A 407 -16.50 -0.04 -9.43
CA PRO A 407 -17.75 0.72 -9.43
C PRO A 407 -17.66 1.96 -8.52
N MET A 408 -18.24 3.06 -8.96
CA MET A 408 -18.54 4.17 -8.06
C MET A 408 -19.84 3.85 -7.34
N LYS A 409 -19.86 3.92 -6.00
CA LYS A 409 -21.09 3.85 -5.21
C LYS A 409 -22.16 4.70 -5.89
N LEU A 410 -23.29 4.10 -6.26
CA LEU A 410 -24.41 4.86 -6.79
C LEU A 410 -24.88 5.83 -5.71
N SER A 411 -24.65 7.12 -5.93
CA SER A 411 -25.16 8.18 -5.05
C SER A 411 -26.68 8.06 -5.02
N ILE A 412 -27.23 7.57 -3.89
CA ILE A 412 -28.68 7.49 -3.70
C ILE A 412 -29.21 8.91 -3.81
N GLN A 413 -29.83 9.23 -4.94
CA GLN A 413 -30.54 10.48 -5.11
C GLN A 413 -31.66 10.46 -4.06
N LYS A 414 -31.52 11.29 -3.02
CA LYS A 414 -32.57 11.52 -2.03
C LYS A 414 -33.78 12.04 -2.80
N ALA A 415 -34.76 11.17 -3.03
CA ALA A 415 -36.03 11.54 -3.63
C ALA A 415 -36.65 12.67 -2.78
N LYS A 416 -37.07 13.74 -3.46
CA LYS A 416 -37.73 14.90 -2.84
C LYS A 416 -39.22 14.61 -2.62
#